data_AF-A0A930MW44-F1
#
_entry.id   AF-A0A930MW44-F1
#
_cell.length_a   1.000
_cell.length_b   1.000
_cell.length_c   1.000
_cell.angle_alpha   90.00
_cell.angle_beta   90.00
_cell.angle_gamma   90.00
#
_symmetry.space_group_name_H-M   'P 1'
#
loop_
_entity.id
_entity.type
_entity.pdbx_description
1 polymer ?
#
loop_
_entity_poly.entity_id
_entity_poly.type
_entity_poly.pdbx_seq_one_letter_code
_entity_poly.pdbx_strand_id
1 'polypeptide(L)' 'MAYRRPLTPTQMVVITILWLALVIWIISSGLRLDGLTILMLAFSGVTVFYPIIKSWRERKKK' A
#
# COMPACT_ATOMS: atom_id res chain seq x y z
N MET A 1 -0.67 2.22 19.83
CA MET A 1 -2.02 1.67 19.57
C MET A 1 -1.91 0.21 19.13
N ALA A 2 -2.38 -0.74 19.94
CA ALA A 2 -2.54 -2.11 19.49
C ALA A 2 -3.70 -2.18 18.49
N TYR A 3 -3.40 -2.50 17.23
CA TYR A 3 -4.42 -2.85 16.23
C TYR A 3 -5.14 -4.12 16.70
N ARG A 4 -6.21 -3.98 17.49
CA ARG A 4 -6.99 -5.09 18.05
C ARG A 4 -7.85 -5.82 17.02
N ARG A 5 -8.00 -5.28 15.81
CA ARG A 5 -8.74 -5.91 14.70
C ARG A 5 -7.90 -5.91 13.41
N PRO A 6 -7.76 -7.06 12.74
CA PRO A 6 -7.16 -7.11 11.41
C PRO A 6 -8.02 -6.30 10.41
N LEU A 7 -7.37 -5.65 9.44
CA LEU A 7 -8.06 -4.92 8.37
C LEU A 7 -9.03 -5.85 7.64
N THR A 8 -10.26 -5.42 7.36
CA THR A 8 -11.20 -6.24 6.57
C THR A 8 -10.69 -6.49 5.15
N PRO A 9 -11.13 -7.56 4.45
CA PRO A 9 -10.74 -7.82 3.06
C PRO A 9 -11.00 -6.62 2.14
N THR A 10 -12.18 -6.01 2.28
CA THR A 10 -12.56 -4.82 1.52
C THR A 10 -11.62 -3.64 1.79
N GLN A 11 -11.27 -3.38 3.05
CA GLN A 11 -10.32 -2.30 3.39
C GLN A 11 -8.96 -2.51 2.75
N MET A 12 -8.44 -3.75 2.77
CA MET A 12 -7.16 -4.05 2.12
C MET A 12 -7.22 -3.77 0.61
N VAL A 13 -8.28 -4.24 -0.05
CA VAL A 13 -8.48 -4.02 -1.50
C VAL A 13 -8.60 -2.54 -1.82
N VAL A 14 -9.40 -1.78 -1.07
CA VAL A 14 -9.57 -0.33 -1.27
C VAL A 14 -8.25 0.40 -1.10
N ILE A 15 -7.47 0.09 -0.06
CA ILE A 15 -6.15 0.71 0.18
C ILE A 15 -5.20 0.40 -0.99
N THR A 16 -5.15 -0.84 -1.47
CA THR A 16 -4.31 -1.21 -2.62
C THR A 16 -4.72 -0.48 -3.89
N ILE A 17 -6.02 -0.37 -4.18
CA ILE A 17 -6.53 0.35 -5.35
C ILE A 17 -6.18 1.84 -5.28
N LEU A 18 -6.40 2.47 -4.12
CA LEU A 18 -6.07 3.89 -3.93
C LEU A 18 -4.57 4.16 -4.10
N TRP A 19 -3.72 3.30 -3.55
CA TRP A 19 -2.27 3.40 -3.75
C TRP A 19 -1.88 3.25 -5.23
N LEU A 20 -2.45 2.26 -5.92
CA LEU A 20 -2.20 2.05 -7.35
C LEU A 20 -2.63 3.27 -8.19
N ALA A 21 -3.81 3.82 -7.91
CA ALA A 21 -4.31 5.02 -8.57
C ALA A 21 -3.38 6.22 -8.36
N LEU A 22 -2.83 6.39 -7.15
CA LEU A 22 -1.86 7.42 -6.84
C LEU A 22 -0.54 7.22 -7.61
N VAL A 23 -0.02 5.98 -7.68
CA VAL A 23 1.18 5.66 -8.46
C VAL A 23 0.97 5.97 -9.95
N ILE A 24 -0.17 5.54 -10.51
CA ILE A 24 -0.52 5.82 -11.91
C ILE A 24 -0.61 7.32 -12.14
N TRP A 25 -1.27 8.06 -11.25
CA TRP A 25 -1.37 9.51 -11.36
C TRP A 25 0.00 10.20 -11.36
N ILE A 26 0.93 9.78 -10.49
CA ILE A 26 2.29 10.31 -10.46
C ILE A 26 3.02 10.04 -11.78
N ILE A 27 2.92 8.82 -12.30
CA ILE A 27 3.54 8.45 -13.60
C ILE A 27 2.91 9.27 -14.74
N SER A 28 1.59 9.40 -14.77
CA SER A 28 0.86 10.14 -15.81
C SER A 28 1.04 11.66 -15.74
N SER A 29 1.36 12.21 -14.56
CA SER A 29 1.56 13.65 -14.38
C SER A 29 2.80 14.21 -15.09
N GLY A 30 3.63 13.34 -15.66
CA GLY A 30 4.87 13.76 -16.34
C GLY A 30 5.92 14.33 -15.39
N LEU A 31 5.72 14.16 -14.08
CA LEU A 31 6.74 14.48 -13.08
C LEU A 31 7.98 13.68 -13.46
N ARG A 32 9.13 14.36 -13.56
CA ARG A 32 10.40 13.70 -13.85
C ARG A 32 10.53 12.52 -12.90
N LEU A 33 10.56 11.31 -13.48
CA LEU A 33 10.78 10.08 -12.73
C LEU A 33 12.25 10.05 -12.33
N ASP A 34 12.64 10.98 -11.48
CA ASP A 34 13.94 11.01 -10.85
C ASP A 34 14.06 9.76 -9.98
N GLY A 35 15.27 9.21 -9.88
CA GLY A 35 15.51 7.99 -9.08
C GLY A 35 15.02 8.11 -7.64
N LEU A 36 14.99 9.34 -7.10
CA LEU A 36 14.44 9.64 -5.78
C LEU A 36 12.91 9.44 -5.71
N THR A 37 12.17 9.82 -6.75
CA THR A 37 10.70 9.66 -6.83
C THR A 37 10.35 8.17 -6.84
N ILE A 38 11.08 7.36 -7.61
CA ILE A 38 10.90 5.90 -7.66
C ILE A 38 11.21 5.28 -6.30
N LEU A 39 12.29 5.71 -5.64
CA LEU A 39 12.67 5.23 -4.31
C LEU A 39 11.57 5.54 -3.27
N MET A 40 11.04 6.77 -3.28
CA MET A 40 9.94 7.20 -2.40
C MET A 40 8.67 6.37 -2.64
N LEU A 41 8.33 6.07 -3.90
CA LEU A 41 7.20 5.21 -4.24
C LEU A 41 7.40 3.77 -3.75
N ALA A 42 8.62 3.23 -3.86
CA ALA A 42 8.95 1.91 -3.35
C ALA A 42 8.80 1.83 -1.82
N PHE A 43 9.34 2.81 -1.08
CA PHE A 43 9.17 2.91 0.37
C PHE A 43 7.69 3.03 0.77
N SER A 44 6.94 3.90 0.08
CA SER A 44 5.50 4.04 0.27
C SER A 44 4.77 2.71 0.07
N GLY A 45 5.10 1.97 -0.99
CA GLY A 45 4.56 0.64 -1.24
C GLY A 45 4.79 -0.30 -0.05
N VAL A 46 6.02 -0.40 0.45
CA VAL A 46 6.34 -1.25 1.62
C VAL A 46 5.47 -0.89 2.83
N THR A 47 5.33 0.40 3.14
CA THR A 47 4.51 0.87 4.26
C THR A 47 3.03 0.54 4.09
N VAL A 48 2.49 0.71 2.88
CA VAL A 48 1.07 0.44 2.58
C VAL A 48 0.76 -1.06 2.56
N PHE A 49 1.66 -1.89 2.02
CA PHE A 49 1.45 -3.34 1.94
C PHE A 49 1.77 -4.09 3.24
N TYR A 50 2.62 -3.57 4.13
CA TYR A 50 2.95 -4.21 5.41
C TYR A 50 1.71 -4.62 6.24
N PRO A 51 0.76 -3.71 6.55
CA PRO A 51 -0.42 -4.06 7.36
C PRO A 51 -1.39 -5.00 6.61
N ILE A 52 -1.40 -4.98 5.27
CA ILE A 52 -2.19 -5.88 4.42
C ILE A 52 -1.67 -7.32 4.56
N ILE A 53 -0.37 -7.52 4.38
CA ILE A 53 0.28 -8.84 4.51
C ILE A 53 0.13 -9.36 5.94
N LYS A 54 0.33 -8.50 6.94
CA LYS A 54 0.13 -8.86 8.35
C LYS A 54 -1.31 -9.33 8.61
N SER A 55 -2.31 -8.57 8.17
CA SER A 55 -3.73 -8.90 8.35
C SER A 55 -4.13 -10.18 7.61
N TRP A 56 -3.53 -10.45 6.44
CA TRP A 56 -3.74 -11.69 5.70
C TRP A 56 -3.16 -12.91 6.42
N ARG A 57 -1.93 -12.79 6.96
CA ARG A 57 -1.30 -13.85 7.77
C ARG A 57 -2.10 -14.16 9.04
N GLU A 58 -2.60 -13.14 9.73
CA GLU A 58 -3.44 -13.33 10.93
C GLU A 58 -4.74 -14.09 10.63
N ARG A 59 -5.36 -13.83 9.47
CA ARG A 59 -6.53 -14.60 9.01
C ARG A 59 -6.21 -16.06 8.69
N LYS A 60 -5.09 -16.33 8.04
CA LYS A 60 -4.68 -17.71 7.70
C LYS A 60 -4.31 -18.58 8.90
N LYS A 61 -3.90 -17.97 10.00
CA LYS A 61 -3.58 -18.67 11.25
C LYS A 61 -4.81 -19.05 12.07
N LYS A 62 -5.98 -18.52 11.72
CA LYS A 62 -7.25 -18.74 12.41
C LYS A 62 -8.08 -19.76 11.65
#